data_AF-A0A662R6X6-F1
#
_entry.id   AF-A0A662R6X6-F1
#
_cell.length_a   1.000
_cell.length_b   1.000
_cell.length_c   1.000
_cell.angle_alpha   90.00
_cell.angle_beta   90.00
_cell.angle_gamma   90.00
#
_symmetry.space_group_name_H-M   'P 1'
#
loop_
_entity.id
_entity.type
_entity.pdbx_description
1 polymer ?
#
loop_
_entity_poly.entity_id
_entity_poly.type
_entity_poly.pdbx_seq_one_letter_code
_entity_poly.pdbx_strand_id
1 'polypeptide(L)' 'MSAEISVYEKQLFREIEETPYEYLPNLLQIVRLFRESVVLKPAEDSFRQGWKEAMTGETRPVSELWDGIDAE' A
#
# COMPACT_ATOMS: atom_id res chain seq x y z
N MET A 1 0.78 20.63 -11.08
CA MET A 1 0.21 19.34 -10.68
C MET A 1 -0.67 18.72 -11.75
N SER A 2 -1.74 19.36 -12.24
CA SER A 2 -2.63 18.77 -13.27
C SER A 2 -1.92 18.52 -14.63
N ALA A 3 -0.96 19.37 -15.00
CA ALA A 3 -0.17 19.18 -16.22
C ALA A 3 0.84 18.03 -16.10
N GLU A 4 1.39 17.78 -14.91
CA GLU A 4 2.41 16.74 -14.69
C GLU A 4 1.80 15.34 -14.71
N ILE A 5 0.62 15.16 -14.10
CA ILE A 5 -0.15 13.91 -14.16
C ILE A 5 -0.40 13.53 -15.63
N SER A 6 -0.77 14.52 -16.45
CA SER A 6 -1.00 14.32 -17.89
C SER A 6 0.26 13.93 -18.68
N VAL A 7 1.46 14.32 -18.24
CA VAL A 7 2.71 13.95 -18.92
C VAL A 7 3.04 12.48 -18.68
N TYR A 8 2.94 12.01 -17.43
CA TYR A 8 3.24 10.61 -17.09
C TYR A 8 2.21 9.64 -17.66
N GLU A 9 0.93 10.01 -17.69
CA GLU A 9 -0.09 9.19 -18.35
C GLU A 9 0.22 8.97 -19.83
N LYS A 10 0.60 10.03 -20.56
CA LYS A 10 0.96 9.93 -21.98
C LYS A 10 2.19 9.05 -22.22
N GLN A 11 3.19 9.15 -21.36
CA GLN A 11 4.37 8.28 -21.44
C GLN A 11 3.99 6.82 -21.19
N LEU A 12 3.16 6.55 -20.18
CA LEU A 12 2.70 5.19 -19.88
C LEU A 12 1.93 4.58 -21.04
N PHE A 13 1.05 5.34 -21.70
CA PHE A 13 0.35 4.88 -22.90
C PHE A 13 1.32 4.50 -24.02
N ARG A 14 2.34 5.32 -24.25
CA ARG A 14 3.36 5.04 -25.26
C ARG A 14 4.12 3.75 -24.97
N GLU A 15 4.55 3.54 -23.73
CA GLU A 15 5.24 2.29 -23.34
C GLU A 15 4.35 1.06 -23.57
N ILE A 16 3.04 1.17 -23.30
CA ILE A 16 2.09 0.08 -23.56
C ILE A 16 1.95 -0.20 -25.07
N GLU A 17 1.89 0.84 -25.90
CA GLU A 17 1.80 0.70 -27.36
C GLU A 17 3.07 0.11 -27.99
N GLU A 18 4.25 0.46 -27.46
CA GLU A 18 5.54 -0.03 -27.94
C GLU A 18 5.89 -1.44 -27.41
N THR A 19 5.15 -1.95 -26.43
CA THR A 19 5.37 -3.28 -25.86
C THR A 19 4.87 -4.40 -26.80
N PRO A 20 5.69 -5.40 -27.15
CA PRO A 20 5.23 -6.52 -27.96
C PRO A 20 4.10 -7.31 -27.29
N TYR A 21 3.15 -7.78 -28.09
CA TYR A 21 1.90 -8.38 -27.62
C TYR A 21 2.11 -9.53 -26.62
N GLU A 22 3.13 -10.37 -26.82
CA GLU A 22 3.43 -11.50 -25.93
C GLU A 22 3.80 -11.08 -24.49
N TYR A 23 4.25 -9.83 -24.28
CA TYR A 23 4.67 -9.32 -22.98
C TYR A 23 3.60 -8.47 -22.28
N LEU A 24 2.52 -8.09 -22.98
CA LEU A 24 1.42 -7.30 -22.40
C LEU A 24 0.80 -7.94 -21.14
N PRO A 25 0.59 -9.28 -21.04
CA PRO A 25 0.09 -9.89 -19.81
C PRO A 25 1.01 -9.67 -18.61
N ASN A 26 2.33 -9.75 -18.82
CA ASN A 26 3.32 -9.53 -17.76
C ASN A 26 3.34 -8.04 -17.34
N LEU A 27 3.30 -7.12 -18.30
CA LEU A 27 3.21 -5.68 -18.03
C LEU A 27 1.96 -5.34 -17.21
N LEU A 28 0.81 -5.91 -17.57
CA LEU A 28 -0.43 -5.74 -16.81
C LEU A 28 -0.31 -6.26 -15.38
N GLN A 29 0.36 -7.40 -15.17
CA GLN A 29 0.60 -7.94 -13.84
C GLN A 29 1.47 -7.00 -12.99
N ILE A 30 2.55 -6.45 -13.57
CA ILE A 30 3.43 -5.49 -12.89
C ILE A 30 2.63 -4.25 -12.44
N VAL A 31 1.83 -3.67 -13.33
CA VAL A 31 1.00 -2.49 -13.00
C VAL A 31 0.00 -2.79 -11.89
N ARG A 32 -0.62 -3.97 -11.89
CA ARG A 32 -1.54 -4.41 -10.83
C ARG A 32 -0.83 -4.54 -9.48
N LEU A 33 0.32 -5.23 -9.45
CA LEU A 33 1.12 -5.39 -8.24
C LEU A 33 1.60 -4.04 -7.70
N PHE A 34 2.05 -3.15 -8.58
CA PHE A 34 2.44 -1.80 -8.17
C PHE A 34 1.27 -1.05 -7.55
N ARG A 35 0.10 -1.06 -8.20
CA ARG A 35 -1.11 -0.43 -7.66
C ARG A 35 -1.47 -1.01 -6.29
N GLU A 36 -1.44 -2.33 -6.13
CA GLU A 36 -1.71 -2.99 -4.85
C GLU A 36 -0.67 -2.63 -3.77
N SER A 37 0.59 -2.40 -4.16
CA SER A 37 1.65 -2.02 -3.22
C SER A 37 1.53 -0.58 -2.72
N VAL A 38 1.02 0.34 -3.54
CA VAL A 38 0.85 1.76 -3.18
C VAL A 38 -0.53 2.06 -2.60
N VAL A 39 -1.52 1.23 -2.90
CA VAL A 39 -2.83 1.29 -2.24
C VAL A 39 -2.64 0.73 -0.84
N LEU A 40 -2.64 1.62 0.15
CA LEU A 40 -2.69 1.23 1.55
C LEU A 40 -3.84 0.23 1.73
N LYS A 41 -3.54 -0.92 2.34
CA LYS A 41 -4.59 -1.85 2.77
C LYS A 41 -5.60 -1.05 3.60
N PRO A 42 -6.91 -1.19 3.34
CA PRO A 42 -7.92 -0.48 4.11
C PRO A 42 -7.63 -0.65 5.59
N ALA A 43 -7.54 0.46 6.32
CA ALA A 43 -7.36 0.41 7.77
C ALA A 43 -8.53 -0.31 8.46
N GLU A 44 -9.64 -0.55 7.75
CA GLU A 44 -10.80 -1.30 8.22
C GLU A 44 -10.43 -2.59 8.94
N ASP A 45 -9.55 -3.42 8.37
CA ASP A 45 -9.15 -4.68 9.00
C ASP A 45 -8.35 -4.43 10.29
N SER A 46 -7.47 -3.42 10.29
CA SER A 46 -6.72 -3.01 11.48
C SER A 46 -7.62 -2.44 12.56
N PHE A 47 -8.64 -1.65 12.19
CA PHE A 47 -9.64 -1.11 13.10
C PHE A 47 -10.54 -2.20 13.67
N ARG A 48 -11.00 -3.14 12.84
CA ARG A 48 -11.83 -4.27 13.26
C ARG A 48 -11.09 -5.13 14.28
N GLN A 49 -9.81 -5.40 14.02
CA GLN A 49 -8.97 -6.16 14.92
C GLN A 49 -8.69 -5.39 16.22
N GLY A 50 -8.23 -4.15 16.14
CA GLY A 50 -7.98 -3.31 17.32
C GLY A 50 -9.24 -3.08 18.18
N TRP A 51 -10.42 -2.99 17.55
CA TRP A 51 -11.69 -2.91 18.26
C TRP A 51 -12.00 -4.18 19.04
N LYS A 52 -11.79 -5.34 18.43
CA LYS A 52 -11.95 -6.64 19.11
C LYS A 52 -11.01 -6.74 20.31
N GLU A 53 -9.73 -6.42 20.12
CA GLU A 53 -8.71 -6.44 21.18
C GLU A 53 -9.06 -5.51 22.34
N ALA A 54 -9.54 -4.29 22.05
CA ALA A 54 -10.01 -3.35 23.06
C ALA A 54 -11.21 -3.92 23.85
N MET A 55 -12.17 -4.54 23.16
CA MET A 55 -13.36 -5.12 23.79
C MET A 55 -13.06 -6.39 24.59
N THR A 56 -12.04 -7.16 24.24
CA THR A 56 -11.61 -8.36 24.97
C THR A 56 -10.57 -8.08 26.05
N GLY A 57 -10.09 -6.84 26.16
CA GLY A 57 -9.06 -6.46 27.12
C GLY A 57 -7.66 -6.92 26.72
N GLU A 58 -7.46 -7.34 25.47
CA GLU A 58 -6.15 -7.67 24.88
C GLU A 58 -5.36 -6.38 24.56
N THR A 59 -5.24 -5.50 25.56
CA THR A 59 -4.54 -4.22 25.46
C THR A 59 -3.45 -4.14 26.50
N ARG A 60 -2.44 -3.28 26.27
CA ARG A 60 -1.40 -2.99 27.25
C ARG A 60 -1.46 -1.51 27.64
N PRO A 61 -1.17 -1.16 28.90
CA PRO A 61 -1.02 0.23 29.30
C PRO A 61 0.06 0.93 28.49
N VAL A 62 -0.18 2.20 28.14
CA VAL A 62 0.81 3.02 27.42
C VAL A 62 2.10 3.19 28.22
N SER A 63 2.03 3.13 29.56
CA SER A 63 3.20 3.18 30.44
C SER A 63 4.18 2.03 30.21
N GLU A 64 3.71 0.88 29.74
CA GLU A 64 4.53 -0.32 29.49
C GLU A 64 5.14 -0.34 28.08
N LEU A 65 4.84 0.65 27.23
CA LEU A 65 5.26 0.65 25.82
C LEU A 65 6.78 0.64 25.64
N TRP A 66 7.51 1.25 26.58
CA TRP A 66 8.96 1.40 26.55
C TRP A 66 9.69 0.44 27.48
N ASP A 67 8.98 -0.48 28.13
CA ASP A 67 9.58 -1.43 29.05
C ASP A 67 10.58 -2.33 28.30
N GLY A 68 11.84 -2.32 28.75
CA GLY A 68 12.93 -3.10 28.14
C GLY A 68 13.50 -2.51 26.85
N ILE A 69 13.08 -1.32 26.44
CA ILE A 69 13.77 -0.52 25.42
C ILE A 69 14.63 0.49 26.15
N ASP A 70 15.88 0.12 26.46
CA ASP A 70 16.87 1.05 27.00
C ASP A 70 17.21 2.08 25.91
N ALA A 71 16.76 3.32 26.11
CA ALA A 71 17.19 4.46 25.32
C ALA A 71 18.54 4.95 25.87
N GLU A 72 19.63 4.22 25.59
CA GLU A 72 21.00 4.76 25.67
C GLU A 72 21.39 5.46 24.37
#